data_AF-F6IFF5-F1
#
_entry.id   AF-F6IFF5-F1
#
_cell.length_a   1.000
_cell.length_b   1.000
_cell.length_c   1.000
_cell.angle_alpha   90.00
_cell.angle_beta   90.00
_cell.angle_gamma   90.00
#
_symmetry.space_group_name_H-M   'P 1'
#
loop_
_entity.id
_entity.type
_entity.pdbx_description
1 polymer ?
#
loop_
_entity_poly.entity_id
_entity_poly.type
_entity_poly.pdbx_seq_one_letter_code
_entity_poly.pdbx_strand_id
1 'polypeptide(L)'
;MATAKVNTTGDRQPARWKRNLVLLVLAVAGTALAFSWNSLGAQARVSAAYGARVGCVCRFVSNRDLNSCKGDIAAAGLGRTASLMFLSDDAETKSLTARVPLLASSRATYSQERGCQLEPWDD
;
A
#
# COMPACT_ATOMS: atom_id res chain seq x y z
N MET A 1 66.82 -17.68 26.91
CA MET A 1 66.25 -17.89 25.57
C MET A 1 64.74 -17.95 25.73
N ALA A 2 64.01 -16.91 25.32
CA ALA A 2 62.56 -16.87 25.41
C ALA A 2 61.99 -16.84 23.98
N THR A 3 61.27 -17.89 23.60
CA THR A 3 60.60 -18.01 22.32
C THR A 3 59.29 -17.23 22.35
N ALA A 4 59.23 -16.12 21.60
CA ALA A 4 57.99 -15.38 21.37
C ALA A 4 57.12 -16.12 20.33
N LYS A 5 55.88 -16.43 20.69
CA LYS A 5 54.88 -17.07 19.82
C LYS A 5 54.14 -15.97 19.07
N VAL A 6 54.40 -15.83 17.76
CA VAL A 6 53.65 -14.92 16.90
C VAL A 6 52.37 -15.64 16.47
N ASN A 7 51.22 -15.21 17.01
CA ASN A 7 49.92 -15.67 16.54
C ASN A 7 49.48 -14.79 15.37
N THR A 8 49.70 -15.29 14.15
CA THR A 8 49.12 -14.69 12.94
C THR A 8 48.01 -15.60 12.40
N THR A 9 46.99 -14.96 11.80
CA THR A 9 45.87 -15.52 11.02
C THR A 9 44.66 -15.99 11.86
N GLY A 10 43.41 -15.74 11.49
CA GLY A 10 42.88 -15.42 10.17
C GLY A 10 41.82 -14.31 10.18
N ASP A 11 41.83 -13.63 9.06
CA ASP A 11 40.93 -12.60 8.57
C ASP A 11 39.45 -12.90 8.91
N ARG A 12 38.89 -12.18 9.89
CA ARG A 12 37.45 -12.16 10.08
C ARG A 12 36.91 -11.05 9.18
N GLN A 13 36.58 -11.39 7.93
CA GLN A 13 35.71 -10.60 7.06
C GLN A 13 34.22 -11.04 7.12
N PRO A 14 33.55 -11.25 8.27
CA PRO A 14 32.14 -11.64 8.28
C PRO A 14 31.23 -10.49 7.83
N ALA A 15 31.71 -9.24 7.82
CA ALA A 15 30.93 -8.08 7.43
C ALA A 15 30.72 -7.98 5.91
N ARG A 16 31.69 -8.39 5.09
CA ARG A 16 31.62 -8.22 3.62
C ARG A 16 30.70 -9.22 2.96
N TRP A 17 30.76 -10.50 3.34
CA TRP A 17 29.87 -11.53 2.77
C TRP A 17 28.42 -11.33 3.20
N LYS A 18 28.17 -11.02 4.48
CA LYS A 18 26.81 -10.66 4.95
C LYS A 18 26.27 -9.43 4.24
N ARG A 19 27.09 -8.39 4.05
CA ARG A 19 26.72 -7.20 3.28
C ARG A 19 26.40 -7.56 1.82
N ASN A 20 27.22 -8.36 1.17
CA ASN A 20 26.98 -8.78 -0.22
C ASN A 20 25.70 -9.63 -0.33
N LEU A 21 25.42 -10.49 0.65
CA LEU A 21 24.15 -11.22 0.74
C LEU A 21 22.95 -10.28 0.88
N VAL A 22 23.03 -9.29 1.78
CA VAL A 22 21.97 -8.27 1.95
C VAL A 22 21.76 -7.49 0.66
N LEU A 23 22.83 -7.06 -0.01
CA LEU A 23 22.76 -6.37 -1.30
C LEU A 23 22.11 -7.25 -2.38
N LEU A 24 22.44 -8.54 -2.41
CA LEU A 24 21.86 -9.48 -3.37
C LEU A 24 20.36 -9.70 -3.10
N VAL A 25 19.97 -9.85 -1.83
CA VAL A 25 18.55 -9.95 -1.44
C VAL A 25 17.78 -8.68 -1.82
N LEU A 26 18.34 -7.50 -1.56
CA LEU A 26 17.73 -6.22 -1.94
C LEU A 26 17.61 -6.08 -3.46
N ALA A 27 18.62 -6.52 -4.22
CA ALA A 27 18.59 -6.49 -5.69
C ALA A 27 17.51 -7.43 -6.27
N VAL A 28 17.38 -8.64 -5.71
CA VAL A 28 16.33 -9.59 -6.12
C VAL A 28 14.94 -9.09 -5.75
N ALA A 29 14.77 -8.57 -4.52
CA ALA A 29 13.50 -7.99 -4.10
C ALA A 29 13.13 -6.76 -4.95
N GLY A 30 14.10 -5.90 -5.26
CA GLY A 30 13.91 -4.71 -6.09
C GLY A 30 13.51 -5.07 -7.53
N THR A 31 14.16 -6.05 -8.15
CA THR A 31 13.80 -6.52 -9.49
C THR A 31 12.41 -7.17 -9.52
N ALA A 32 12.09 -8.03 -8.55
CA ALA A 32 10.76 -8.63 -8.43
C ALA A 32 9.65 -7.58 -8.26
N LEU A 33 9.89 -6.55 -7.43
CA LEU A 33 8.99 -5.41 -7.26
C LEU A 33 8.84 -4.60 -8.55
N ALA A 34 9.93 -4.31 -9.25
CA ALA A 34 9.90 -3.56 -10.50
C ALA A 34 9.07 -4.27 -11.57
N PHE A 35 9.24 -5.59 -11.73
CA PHE A 35 8.42 -6.40 -12.65
C PHE A 35 6.94 -6.42 -12.26
N SER A 36 6.64 -6.41 -10.96
CA SER A 36 5.26 -6.49 -10.45
C SER A 36 4.58 -5.13 -10.30
N TRP A 37 5.33 -4.02 -10.44
CA TRP A 37 4.88 -2.69 -10.08
C TRP A 37 3.64 -2.24 -10.88
N ASN A 38 3.64 -2.51 -12.19
CA ASN A 38 2.52 -2.12 -13.05
C ASN A 38 1.24 -2.89 -12.71
N SER A 39 1.36 -4.20 -12.42
CA SER A 39 0.23 -5.04 -12.00
C SER A 39 -0.31 -4.61 -10.64
N LEU A 40 0.57 -4.28 -9.69
CA LEU A 40 0.19 -3.80 -8.36
C LEU A 40 -0.49 -2.44 -8.44
N GLY A 41 0.00 -1.53 -9.29
CA GLY A 41 -0.62 -0.24 -9.54
C GLY A 41 -2.04 -0.37 -10.10
N ALA A 42 -2.24 -1.25 -11.10
CA ALA A 42 -3.57 -1.51 -11.65
C ALA A 42 -4.55 -2.07 -10.60
N GLN A 43 -4.13 -3.05 -9.80
CA GLN A 43 -4.93 -3.60 -8.71
C GLN A 43 -5.23 -2.56 -7.64
N ALA A 44 -4.24 -1.74 -7.28
CA ALA A 44 -4.41 -0.66 -6.31
C ALA A 44 -5.43 0.37 -6.79
N ARG A 45 -5.39 0.78 -8.08
CA ARG A 45 -6.38 1.68 -8.67
C ARG A 45 -7.80 1.12 -8.60
N VAL A 46 -7.99 -0.14 -8.97
CA VAL A 46 -9.30 -0.81 -8.86
C VAL A 46 -9.78 -0.85 -7.42
N SER A 47 -8.90 -1.24 -6.48
CA SER A 47 -9.25 -1.29 -5.07
C SER A 47 -9.60 0.09 -4.50
N ALA A 48 -8.83 1.13 -4.85
CA ALA A 48 -9.08 2.50 -4.40
C ALA A 48 -10.39 3.04 -4.99
N ALA A 49 -10.65 2.85 -6.29
CA ALA A 49 -11.88 3.28 -6.93
C ALA A 49 -13.12 2.59 -6.31
N TYR A 50 -13.03 1.27 -6.12
CA TYR A 50 -14.10 0.52 -5.46
C TYR A 50 -14.30 0.99 -4.02
N GLY A 51 -13.22 1.13 -3.25
CA GLY A 51 -13.26 1.58 -1.86
C GLY A 51 -13.84 3.00 -1.71
N ALA A 52 -13.47 3.92 -2.61
CA ALA A 52 -14.02 5.27 -2.62
C ALA A 52 -15.53 5.26 -2.87
N ARG A 53 -15.99 4.53 -3.89
CA ARG A 53 -17.41 4.47 -4.24
C ARG A 53 -18.25 3.79 -3.16
N VAL A 54 -17.84 2.59 -2.72
CA VAL A 54 -18.57 1.82 -1.69
C VAL A 54 -18.52 2.54 -0.35
N GLY A 55 -17.37 3.10 0.01
CA GLY A 55 -17.23 3.93 1.21
C GLY A 55 -18.16 5.14 1.18
N CYS A 56 -18.23 5.86 0.05
CA CYS A 56 -19.13 6.99 -0.12
C CYS A 56 -20.59 6.57 0.07
N VAL A 57 -21.03 5.46 -0.54
CA VAL A 57 -22.40 4.97 -0.40
C VAL A 57 -22.68 4.61 1.06
N CYS A 58 -21.78 3.87 1.71
CA CYS A 58 -21.95 3.46 3.09
C CYS A 58 -22.02 4.66 4.06
N ARG A 59 -21.20 5.70 3.83
CA ARG A 59 -21.12 6.88 4.68
C ARG A 59 -22.25 7.89 4.47
N PHE A 60 -22.59 8.20 3.21
CA PHE A 60 -23.52 9.29 2.87
C PHE A 60 -24.92 8.81 2.47
N VAL A 61 -25.06 7.59 1.93
CA VAL A 61 -26.38 7.01 1.58
C VAL A 61 -26.90 6.16 2.73
N SER A 62 -26.08 5.29 3.31
CA SER A 62 -26.47 4.43 4.43
C SER A 62 -26.26 5.08 5.80
N ASN A 63 -25.67 6.27 5.84
CA ASN A 63 -25.43 7.05 7.07
C ASN A 63 -24.72 6.26 8.19
N ARG A 64 -23.80 5.36 7.81
CA ARG A 64 -22.99 4.54 8.73
C ARG A 64 -21.65 5.20 9.04
N ASP A 65 -21.06 4.80 10.16
CA ASP A 65 -19.71 5.22 10.54
C ASP A 65 -18.66 4.67 9.56
N LEU A 66 -17.64 5.49 9.26
CA LEU A 66 -16.59 5.16 8.31
C LEU A 66 -15.81 3.89 8.71
N ASN A 67 -15.62 3.63 10.00
CA ASN A 67 -14.90 2.42 10.45
C ASN A 67 -15.68 1.14 10.15
N SER A 68 -17.01 1.21 10.25
CA SER A 68 -17.88 0.10 9.90
C SER A 68 -17.77 -0.21 8.40
N CYS A 69 -17.80 0.84 7.57
CA CYS A 69 -17.61 0.71 6.13
C CYS A 69 -16.24 0.15 5.76
N LYS A 70 -15.18 0.56 6.47
CA LYS A 70 -13.81 0.04 6.27
C LYS A 70 -13.74 -1.47 6.54
N GLY A 71 -14.43 -1.95 7.57
CA GLY A 71 -14.54 -3.38 7.87
C GLY A 71 -15.18 -4.16 6.74
N ASP A 72 -16.28 -3.66 6.17
CA ASP A 72 -17.00 -4.30 5.07
C ASP A 72 -16.16 -4.36 3.78
N ILE A 73 -15.41 -3.29 3.48
CA ILE A 73 -14.50 -3.25 2.31
C ILE A 73 -13.32 -4.21 2.51
N ALA A 74 -12.80 -4.33 3.74
CA ALA A 74 -11.75 -5.28 4.06
C ALA A 74 -12.24 -6.73 3.92
N ALA A 75 -13.48 -7.01 4.32
CA ALA A 75 -14.12 -8.33 4.19
C ALA A 75 -14.43 -8.69 2.73
N ALA A 76 -14.73 -7.71 1.87
CA ALA A 76 -14.98 -7.91 0.44
C ALA A 76 -13.77 -8.47 -0.34
N GLY A 77 -12.58 -8.51 0.27
CA GLY A 77 -11.47 -9.32 -0.24
C GLY A 77 -10.83 -8.79 -1.52
N LEU A 78 -10.67 -7.48 -1.68
CA LEU A 78 -10.02 -6.85 -2.86
C LEU A 78 -8.49 -7.04 -2.90
N GLY A 79 -7.98 -8.14 -2.36
CA GLY A 79 -6.57 -8.48 -2.31
C GLY A 79 -5.77 -7.79 -1.20
N ARG A 80 -4.44 -7.86 -1.31
CA ARG A 80 -3.50 -7.36 -0.28
C ARG A 80 -3.47 -5.83 -0.15
N THR A 81 -4.00 -5.11 -1.14
CA THR A 81 -4.02 -3.64 -1.18
C THR A 81 -5.13 -3.06 -0.33
N ALA A 82 -6.24 -3.79 -0.12
CA ALA A 82 -7.37 -3.29 0.65
C ALA A 82 -7.06 -3.08 2.13
N SER A 83 -6.30 -3.98 2.75
CA SER A 83 -5.86 -3.83 4.14
C SER A 83 -4.90 -2.65 4.34
N LEU A 84 -4.20 -2.23 3.28
CA LEU A 84 -3.27 -1.09 3.29
C LEU A 84 -3.95 0.22 2.87
N MET A 85 -5.24 0.18 2.56
CA MET A 85 -5.99 1.33 2.09
C MET A 85 -6.39 2.23 3.25
N PHE A 86 -6.17 3.53 3.06
CA PHE A 86 -6.65 4.58 3.94
C PHE A 86 -7.91 5.19 3.33
N LEU A 87 -8.95 5.30 4.16
CA LEU A 87 -10.19 5.98 3.83
C LEU A 87 -10.26 7.25 4.65
N SER A 88 -10.60 8.35 4.00
CA SER A 88 -10.83 9.65 4.65
C SER A 88 -12.10 10.23 4.06
N ASP A 89 -13.07 10.58 4.91
CA ASP A 89 -14.24 11.34 4.51
C ASP A 89 -14.01 12.84 4.71
N ASP A 90 -14.68 13.63 3.88
CA ASP A 90 -14.80 15.07 4.00
C ASP A 90 -16.29 15.40 4.03
N ALA A 91 -16.76 15.85 5.18
CA ALA A 91 -18.16 16.16 5.42
C ALA A 91 -18.61 17.46 4.74
N GLU A 92 -17.71 18.42 4.49
CA GLU A 92 -18.05 19.69 3.86
C GLU A 92 -18.33 19.48 2.37
N THR A 93 -17.43 18.77 1.68
CA THR A 93 -17.57 18.48 0.25
C THR A 93 -18.41 17.24 -0.04
N LYS A 94 -18.84 16.52 1.01
CA LYS A 94 -19.49 15.20 0.93
C LYS A 94 -18.72 14.24 0.02
N SER A 95 -17.40 14.25 0.17
CA SER A 95 -16.50 13.42 -0.62
C SER A 95 -15.81 12.39 0.26
N LEU A 96 -15.38 11.30 -0.36
CA LEU A 96 -14.67 10.21 0.30
C LEU A 96 -13.48 9.83 -0.56
N THR A 97 -12.31 9.88 0.06
CA THR A 97 -11.04 9.59 -0.60
C THR A 97 -10.51 8.25 -0.09
N ALA A 98 -10.26 7.35 -1.02
CA ALA A 98 -9.61 6.07 -0.78
C ALA A 98 -8.21 6.09 -1.39
N ARG A 99 -7.19 5.79 -0.60
CA ARG A 99 -5.80 5.84 -1.04
C ARG A 99 -5.02 4.62 -0.58
N VAL A 100 -4.29 4.02 -1.51
CA VAL A 100 -3.30 2.97 -1.26
C VAL A 100 -1.93 3.64 -1.36
N PRO A 101 -1.19 3.76 -0.25
CA PRO A 101 0.08 4.48 -0.22
C PRO A 101 1.03 4.02 -1.33
N LEU A 102 1.67 4.99 -2.01
CA LEU A 102 2.65 4.78 -3.09
C LEU A 102 2.10 4.12 -4.37
N LEU A 103 0.83 3.73 -4.42
CA LEU A 103 0.28 2.98 -5.56
C LEU A 103 -0.88 3.69 -6.26
N ALA A 104 -1.91 4.14 -5.52
CA ALA A 104 -3.09 4.76 -6.13
C ALA A 104 -3.92 5.60 -5.14
N SER A 105 -4.64 6.59 -5.66
CA SER A 105 -5.67 7.32 -4.94
C SER A 105 -6.90 7.51 -5.81
N SER A 106 -8.09 7.43 -5.21
CA SER A 106 -9.34 7.70 -5.89
C SER A 106 -10.29 8.42 -4.93
N ARG A 107 -11.11 9.32 -5.47
CA ARG A 107 -12.11 10.10 -4.74
C ARG A 107 -13.49 9.81 -5.29
N ALA A 108 -14.47 9.74 -4.40
CA ALA A 108 -15.88 9.70 -4.76
C ALA A 108 -16.61 10.86 -4.10
N THR A 109 -17.43 11.58 -4.86
CA THR A 109 -18.18 12.73 -4.39
C THR A 109 -19.67 12.40 -4.42
N TYR A 110 -20.37 12.66 -3.31
CA TYR A 110 -21.81 12.42 -3.19
C TYR A 110 -22.60 13.63 -3.69
N SER A 111 -23.52 13.38 -4.62
CA SER A 111 -24.53 14.34 -5.08
C SER A 111 -25.92 13.74 -4.91
N GLN A 112 -26.90 14.53 -4.46
CA GLN A 112 -28.26 14.06 -4.25
C GLN A 112 -28.94 13.62 -5.56
N GLU A 113 -28.59 14.22 -6.69
CA GLU A 113 -29.17 13.91 -8.00
C GLU A 113 -28.55 12.67 -8.66
N ARG A 114 -27.26 12.43 -8.41
CA ARG A 114 -26.45 11.42 -9.11
C ARG A 114 -25.91 10.30 -8.21
N GLY A 115 -26.13 10.39 -6.90
CA GLY A 115 -25.52 9.52 -5.89
C GLY A 115 -24.01 9.73 -5.77
N CYS A 116 -23.31 8.67 -5.36
CA CYS A 116 -21.85 8.66 -5.25
C CYS A 116 -21.19 8.48 -6.62
N GLN A 117 -20.55 9.55 -7.09
CA GLN A 117 -19.84 9.61 -8.36
C GLN A 117 -18.34 9.50 -8.12
N LEU A 118 -17.65 8.70 -8.93
CA LEU A 118 -16.20 8.59 -8.86
C LEU A 118 -15.58 9.76 -9.63
N GLU A 119 -14.56 10.39 -9.07
CA GLU A 119 -13.73 11.34 -9.80
C GLU A 119 -12.93 10.58 -10.87
N PRO A 120 -12.72 11.16 -12.06
CA PRO A 120 -11.85 10.60 -13.07
C PRO A 120 -10.44 10.37 -12.50
N TRP A 121 -9.74 9.39 -13.08
CA TRP A 121 -8.39 9.08 -12.68
C TRP A 121 -7.46 10.09 -13.33
N ASP A 122 -6.65 10.77 -12.53
CA ASP A 122 -5.53 11.56 -13.05
C ASP A 122 -4.41 10.57 -13.44
N ASP A 123 -4.02 10.56 -14.71
CA ASP A 123 -2.99 9.68 -15.29
C ASP A 123 -1.57 9.99 -14.79
#